data_AF-A0A378A533-F1
#
_entry.id   AF-A0A378A533-F1
#
_cell.length_a   1.000
_cell.length_b   1.000
_cell.length_c   1.000
_cell.angle_alpha   90.00
_cell.angle_beta   90.00
_cell.angle_gamma   90.00
#
_symmetry.space_group_name_H-M   'P 1'
#
loop_
_entity.id
_entity.type
_entity.pdbx_description
1 polymer ?
#
loop_
_entity_poly.entity_id
_entity_poly.type
_entity_poly.pdbx_seq_one_letter_code
_entity_poly.pdbx_strand_id
1 'polypeptide(L)'
;MARQVAAQIENGETLFLGQGSILRKVIPFLANREELCLLLNDLGHVALAQEFLNGETVLLGGVLSGQGRIVEGELALKALGHYRPSRALIAVDHIAEDGTLSVRNEVTAHLLSEAVAQSKRVIAIVASRPVYGEKRYAVVNYSRSAAS
;
A
#
# COMPACT_ATOMS: atom_id res chain seq x y z
N MET A 1 0.73 -1.37 -16.77
CA MET A 1 0.50 -1.48 -15.31
C MET A 1 0.11 -0.16 -14.66
N ALA A 2 1.01 0.81 -14.40
CA ALA A 2 0.70 1.97 -13.55
C ALA A 2 -0.54 2.78 -13.97
N ARG A 3 -0.69 3.08 -15.28
CA ARG A 3 -1.90 3.71 -15.83
C ARG A 3 -3.19 2.90 -15.60
N GLN A 4 -3.13 1.57 -15.75
CA GLN A 4 -4.28 0.67 -15.57
C GLN A 4 -4.68 0.57 -14.10
N VAL A 5 -3.72 0.67 -13.18
CA VAL A 5 -3.99 0.72 -11.74
C VAL A 5 -4.63 2.05 -11.38
N ALA A 6 -4.04 3.17 -11.82
CA ALA A 6 -4.60 4.50 -11.60
C ALA A 6 -6.01 4.65 -12.19
N ALA A 7 -6.31 4.01 -13.32
CA ALA A 7 -7.62 4.02 -13.96
C ALA A 7 -8.72 3.44 -13.06
N GLN A 8 -8.38 2.51 -12.15
CA GLN A 8 -9.34 1.90 -11.24
C GLN A 8 -9.67 2.78 -10.03
N ILE A 9 -8.81 3.72 -9.65
CA ILE A 9 -9.02 4.64 -8.53
C ILE A 9 -10.15 5.61 -8.86
N GLU A 10 -11.00 5.94 -7.90
CA GLU A 10 -12.15 6.84 -8.11
C GLU A 10 -11.90 8.21 -7.44
N ASN A 11 -12.64 9.24 -7.84
CA ASN A 11 -12.59 10.54 -7.17
C ASN A 11 -13.18 10.40 -5.75
N GLY A 12 -12.71 11.22 -4.80
CA GLY A 12 -13.16 11.17 -3.41
C GLY A 12 -12.70 9.95 -2.61
N GLU A 13 -11.85 9.07 -3.17
CA GLU A 13 -11.34 7.90 -2.45
C GLU A 13 -10.24 8.27 -1.45
N THR A 14 -10.30 7.63 -0.28
CA THR A 14 -9.11 7.49 0.58
C THR A 14 -8.32 6.28 0.10
N LEU A 15 -7.14 6.52 -0.47
CA LEU A 15 -6.25 5.51 -1.03
C LEU A 15 -5.02 5.36 -0.13
N PHE A 16 -4.81 4.15 0.41
CA PHE A 16 -3.50 3.79 0.95
C PHE A 16 -2.58 3.32 -0.18
N LEU A 17 -1.45 4.01 -0.34
CA LEU A 17 -0.37 3.64 -1.25
C LEU A 17 0.81 3.12 -0.45
N GLY A 18 0.96 1.80 -0.44
CA GLY A 18 2.07 1.13 0.24
C GLY A 18 3.41 1.46 -0.41
N GLN A 19 4.49 1.03 0.25
CA GLN A 19 5.85 1.33 -0.20
C GLN A 19 6.26 0.73 -1.55
N GLY A 20 7.28 1.34 -2.15
CA GLY A 20 8.02 0.75 -3.26
C GLY A 20 8.04 1.59 -4.53
N SER A 21 9.06 1.36 -5.35
CA SER A 21 9.28 2.10 -6.60
C SER A 21 8.22 1.79 -7.67
N ILE A 22 7.65 0.58 -7.66
CA ILE A 22 6.61 0.19 -8.61
C ILE A 22 5.30 0.95 -8.35
N LEU A 23 4.96 1.16 -7.07
CA LEU A 23 3.78 1.92 -6.65
C LEU A 23 3.97 3.41 -6.86
N ARG A 24 5.18 3.92 -6.64
CA ARG A 24 5.54 5.33 -6.94
C ARG A 24 5.19 5.74 -8.36
N LYS A 25 5.34 4.84 -9.33
CA LYS A 25 5.02 5.09 -10.75
C LYS A 25 3.53 5.33 -11.00
N VAL A 26 2.65 5.01 -10.05
CA VAL A 26 1.20 5.26 -10.15
C VAL A 26 0.87 6.73 -9.88
N ILE A 27 1.62 7.41 -9.01
CA ILE A 27 1.33 8.76 -8.51
C ILE A 27 1.07 9.77 -9.63
N PRO A 28 1.88 9.88 -10.70
CA PRO A 28 1.62 10.87 -11.76
C PRO A 28 0.31 10.64 -12.51
N PHE A 29 -0.21 9.41 -12.51
CA PHE A 29 -1.47 9.08 -13.16
C PHE A 29 -2.70 9.30 -12.28
N LEU A 30 -2.50 9.68 -11.02
CA LEU A 30 -3.56 10.09 -10.10
C LEU A 30 -3.86 11.59 -10.18
N ALA A 31 -3.13 12.35 -11.00
CA ALA A 31 -3.22 13.81 -11.04
C ALA A 31 -4.61 14.38 -11.39
N ASN A 32 -5.40 13.61 -12.16
CA ASN A 32 -6.75 14.00 -12.54
C ASN A 32 -7.83 13.47 -11.58
N ARG A 33 -7.45 12.91 -10.43
CA ARG A 33 -8.39 12.45 -9.41
C ARG A 33 -8.67 13.59 -8.46
N GLU A 34 -9.93 14.01 -8.44
CA GLU A 34 -10.40 15.07 -7.55
C GLU A 34 -10.71 14.50 -6.17
N GLU A 35 -10.49 15.31 -5.14
CA GLU A 35 -10.82 14.98 -3.74
C GLU A 35 -10.16 13.68 -3.24
N LEU A 36 -9.05 13.27 -3.85
CA LEU A 36 -8.33 12.07 -3.43
C LEU A 36 -7.59 12.33 -2.11
N CYS A 37 -7.77 11.46 -1.11
CA CYS A 37 -6.93 11.44 0.08
C CYS A 37 -5.90 10.32 -0.05
N LEU A 38 -4.64 10.67 -0.32
CA LEU A 38 -3.55 9.70 -0.48
C LEU A 38 -2.80 9.50 0.84
N LEU A 39 -2.96 8.32 1.43
CA LEU A 39 -2.20 7.89 2.61
C LEU A 39 -0.89 7.22 2.15
N LEU A 40 0.23 7.69 2.69
CA LEU A 40 1.58 7.26 2.34
C LEU A 40 2.33 6.80 3.58
N ASN A 41 3.18 5.79 3.44
CA ASN A 41 4.17 5.45 4.46
C ASN A 41 5.61 5.43 3.92
N ASP A 42 5.81 5.77 2.65
CA ASP A 42 7.11 5.81 1.97
C ASP A 42 7.49 7.27 1.69
N LEU A 43 8.52 7.78 2.37
CA LEU A 43 9.00 9.15 2.19
C LEU A 43 9.36 9.46 0.73
N GLY A 44 9.78 8.45 -0.02
CA GLY A 44 10.11 8.64 -1.43
C GLY A 44 8.89 8.83 -2.34
N HIS A 45 7.66 8.75 -1.82
CA HIS A 45 6.43 9.11 -2.55
C HIS A 45 6.05 10.58 -2.35
N VAL A 46 6.47 11.19 -1.23
CA VAL A 46 5.97 12.49 -0.77
C VAL A 46 6.14 13.59 -1.81
N ALA A 47 7.35 13.76 -2.36
CA ALA A 47 7.62 14.82 -3.34
C ALA A 47 6.74 14.71 -4.59
N LEU A 48 6.55 13.49 -5.12
CA LEU A 48 5.69 13.26 -6.28
C LEU A 48 4.21 13.42 -5.94
N ALA A 49 3.79 13.01 -4.75
CA ALA A 49 2.41 13.20 -4.31
C ALA A 49 2.08 14.69 -4.23
N GLN A 50 2.96 15.50 -3.67
CA GLN A 50 2.82 16.96 -3.62
C GLN A 50 2.82 17.62 -5.00
N GLU A 51 3.60 17.10 -5.94
CA GLU A 51 3.68 17.64 -7.30
C GLU A 51 2.43 17.32 -8.13
N PHE A 52 1.92 16.09 -8.03
CA PHE A 52 0.90 15.60 -8.96
C PHE A 52 -0.51 15.55 -8.40
N LEU A 53 -0.72 15.42 -7.09
CA LEU A 53 -2.06 15.20 -6.57
C LEU A 53 -2.88 16.47 -6.43
N ASN A 54 -4.15 16.36 -6.82
CA ASN A 54 -5.19 17.32 -6.52
C ASN A 54 -6.07 16.80 -5.37
N GLY A 55 -5.60 16.98 -4.14
CA GLY A 55 -6.29 16.47 -2.96
C GLY A 55 -5.42 16.51 -1.69
N GLU A 56 -5.76 15.69 -0.71
CA GLU A 56 -5.01 15.59 0.54
C GLU A 56 -3.90 14.54 0.41
N THR A 57 -2.70 14.88 0.84
CA THR A 57 -1.60 13.91 0.99
C THR A 57 -1.26 13.78 2.47
N VAL A 58 -1.39 12.56 2.99
CA VAL A 58 -1.14 12.24 4.39
C VAL A 58 0.05 11.29 4.47
N LEU A 59 1.13 11.73 5.10
CA LEU A 59 2.20 10.83 5.52
C LEU A 59 1.80 10.23 6.88
N LEU A 60 1.63 8.92 6.93
CA LEU A 60 1.38 8.21 8.17
C LEU A 60 2.57 8.44 9.11
N GLY A 61 2.29 8.93 10.33
CA GLY A 61 3.30 9.14 11.36
C GLY A 61 3.82 7.83 11.94
N GLY A 62 4.91 7.87 12.72
CA GLY A 62 5.48 6.69 13.35
C GLY A 62 7.00 6.72 13.43
N VAL A 63 7.60 5.54 13.40
CA VAL A 63 9.04 5.33 13.48
C VAL A 63 9.60 5.17 12.07
N LEU A 64 10.72 5.83 11.78
CA LEU A 64 11.42 5.62 10.53
C LEU A 64 12.19 4.31 10.60
N SER A 65 11.93 3.41 9.64
CA SER A 65 12.68 2.17 9.44
C SER A 65 14.19 2.42 9.38
N GLY A 66 15.00 1.41 9.71
CA GLY A 66 16.46 1.51 9.69
C GLY A 66 17.08 1.89 8.34
N GLN A 67 16.33 1.74 7.23
CA GLN A 67 16.75 2.18 5.88
C GLN A 67 16.40 3.64 5.58
N GLY A 68 15.73 4.34 6.50
CA GLY A 68 15.51 5.78 6.42
C GLY A 68 14.40 6.23 5.45
N ARG A 69 13.52 5.33 5.01
CA ARG A 69 12.57 5.64 3.92
C ARG A 69 11.11 5.32 4.23
N ILE A 70 10.88 4.34 5.09
CA ILE A 70 9.54 3.82 5.38
C ILE A 70 9.17 4.21 6.81
N VAL A 71 7.98 4.76 7.00
CA VAL A 71 7.39 5.02 8.31
C VAL A 71 6.53 3.83 8.71
N GLU A 72 6.72 3.36 9.94
CA GLU A 72 6.13 2.14 10.46
C GLU A 72 5.85 2.23 11.98
N GLY A 73 5.29 1.16 12.53
CA GLY A 73 4.96 1.03 13.96
C GLY A 73 3.54 1.47 14.32
N GLU A 74 3.25 1.44 15.63
CA GLU A 74 1.90 1.59 16.19
C GLU A 74 1.17 2.88 15.79
N LEU A 75 1.90 4.00 15.68
CA LEU A 75 1.28 5.26 15.26
C LEU A 75 0.82 5.21 13.80
N ALA A 76 1.58 4.53 12.92
CA ALA A 76 1.20 4.36 11.53
C ALA A 76 -0.06 3.50 11.41
N LEU A 77 -0.15 2.42 12.19
CA LEU A 77 -1.32 1.54 12.25
C LEU A 77 -2.56 2.28 12.76
N LYS A 78 -2.42 3.05 13.84
CA LYS A 78 -3.51 3.87 14.39
C LYS A 78 -3.98 4.94 13.41
N ALA A 79 -3.05 5.61 12.73
CA ALA A 79 -3.39 6.58 11.70
C ALA A 79 -4.15 5.92 10.56
N LEU A 80 -3.68 4.77 10.06
CA LEU A 80 -4.38 3.99 9.04
C LEU A 80 -5.82 3.66 9.46
N GLY A 81 -5.99 3.18 10.70
CA GLY A 81 -7.30 2.90 11.34
C GLY A 81 -8.22 4.11 11.47
N HIS A 82 -7.66 5.30 11.65
CA HIS A 82 -8.41 6.54 11.69
C HIS A 82 -8.96 6.91 10.31
N TYR A 83 -8.12 6.83 9.26
CA TYR A 83 -8.51 7.22 7.90
C TYR A 83 -9.39 6.20 7.19
N ARG A 84 -9.36 4.92 7.58
CA ARG A 84 -10.17 3.83 7.01
C ARG A 84 -10.14 3.85 5.48
N PRO A 85 -8.98 3.57 4.87
CA PRO A 85 -8.83 3.66 3.42
C PRO A 85 -9.95 2.89 2.71
N SER A 86 -10.58 3.51 1.73
CA SER A 86 -11.54 2.83 0.86
C SER A 86 -10.83 1.78 -0.02
N ARG A 87 -9.55 2.02 -0.30
CA ARG A 87 -8.73 1.20 -1.18
C ARG A 87 -7.29 1.12 -0.70
N ALA A 88 -6.69 -0.06 -0.82
CA ALA A 88 -5.25 -0.25 -0.62
C ALA A 88 -4.59 -0.69 -1.93
N LEU A 89 -3.47 -0.04 -2.25
CA LEU A 89 -2.58 -0.42 -3.34
C LEU A 89 -1.25 -0.88 -2.74
N ILE A 90 -0.96 -2.17 -2.85
CA ILE A 90 0.17 -2.80 -2.16
C ILE A 90 1.10 -3.51 -3.15
N ALA A 91 2.40 -3.48 -2.84
CA ALA A 91 3.40 -4.27 -3.53
C ALA A 91 3.75 -5.48 -2.67
N VAL A 92 3.75 -6.66 -3.27
CA VAL A 92 4.07 -7.93 -2.62
C VAL A 92 5.20 -8.64 -3.35
N ASP A 93 5.95 -9.45 -2.61
CA ASP A 93 7.06 -10.22 -3.17
C ASP A 93 6.57 -11.53 -3.80
N HIS A 94 5.46 -12.10 -3.30
CA HIS A 94 4.96 -13.39 -3.76
C HIS A 94 3.45 -13.57 -3.51
N ILE A 95 2.80 -14.28 -4.42
CA ILE A 95 1.42 -14.79 -4.30
C ILE A 95 1.52 -16.32 -4.36
N ALA A 96 1.15 -17.00 -3.28
CA ALA A 96 1.10 -18.45 -3.23
C ALA A 96 -0.14 -19.00 -3.95
N GLU A 97 -0.13 -20.30 -4.26
CA GLU A 97 -1.25 -20.99 -4.94
C GLU A 97 -2.57 -20.90 -4.16
N ASP A 98 -2.50 -20.83 -2.83
CA ASP A 98 -3.66 -20.65 -1.95
C ASP A 98 -4.14 -19.19 -1.86
N GLY A 99 -3.55 -18.29 -2.64
CA GLY A 99 -3.85 -16.86 -2.64
C GLY A 99 -3.18 -16.07 -1.52
N THR A 100 -2.25 -16.67 -0.74
CA THR A 100 -1.51 -15.94 0.29
C THR A 100 -0.57 -14.93 -0.35
N LEU A 101 -0.76 -13.65 0.00
CA LEU A 101 0.16 -12.56 -0.33
C LEU A 101 1.27 -12.49 0.70
N SER A 102 2.52 -12.28 0.28
CA SER A 102 3.64 -12.20 1.23
C SER A 102 4.73 -11.22 0.83
N VAL A 103 5.44 -10.70 1.83
CA VAL A 103 6.59 -9.81 1.71
C VAL A 103 7.76 -10.31 2.55
N ARG A 104 8.97 -9.78 2.33
CA ARG A 104 10.19 -10.22 3.02
C ARG A 104 10.46 -9.56 4.37
N ASN A 105 9.73 -8.50 4.69
CA ASN A 105 9.88 -7.75 5.95
C ASN A 105 8.61 -7.88 6.80
N GLU A 106 8.77 -8.30 8.05
CA GLU A 106 7.69 -8.54 9.01
C GLU A 106 6.92 -7.26 9.38
N VAL A 107 7.63 -6.17 9.62
CA VAL A 107 7.02 -4.88 9.99
C VAL A 107 6.21 -4.32 8.82
N THR A 108 6.74 -4.45 7.60
CA THR A 108 5.99 -4.17 6.37
C THR A 108 4.76 -5.07 6.27
N ALA A 109 4.90 -6.38 6.50
CA ALA A 109 3.79 -7.31 6.41
C ALA A 109 2.65 -6.89 7.33
N HIS A 110 2.97 -6.52 8.57
CA HIS A 110 1.98 -6.09 9.56
C HIS A 110 1.20 -4.83 9.12
N LEU A 111 1.89 -3.79 8.64
CA LEU A 111 1.22 -2.58 8.15
C LEU A 111 0.37 -2.86 6.90
N LEU A 112 0.86 -3.69 5.98
CA LEU A 112 0.10 -4.06 4.78
C LEU A 112 -1.12 -4.93 5.14
N SER A 113 -1.00 -5.84 6.12
CA SER A 113 -2.12 -6.63 6.62
C SER A 113 -3.22 -5.73 7.15
N GLU A 114 -2.87 -4.73 7.94
CA GLU A 114 -3.84 -3.76 8.47
C GLU A 114 -4.48 -2.94 7.36
N ALA A 115 -3.69 -2.48 6.39
CA ALA A 115 -4.21 -1.77 5.22
C ALA A 115 -5.22 -2.60 4.43
N VAL A 116 -4.92 -3.88 4.23
CA VAL A 116 -5.80 -4.83 3.55
C VAL A 116 -7.08 -5.06 4.34
N ALA A 117 -6.97 -5.31 5.65
CA ALA A 117 -8.12 -5.60 6.51
C ALA A 117 -9.11 -4.43 6.60
N GLN A 118 -8.60 -3.19 6.59
CA GLN A 118 -9.43 -2.00 6.69
C GLN A 118 -9.97 -1.51 5.34
N SER A 119 -9.40 -1.98 4.22
CA SER A 119 -9.78 -1.53 2.89
C SER A 119 -10.93 -2.33 2.29
N LYS A 120 -11.85 -1.63 1.64
CA LYS A 120 -12.96 -2.29 0.91
C LYS A 120 -12.47 -2.99 -0.36
N ARG A 121 -11.44 -2.45 -1.00
CA ARG A 121 -10.86 -2.97 -2.24
C ARG A 121 -9.34 -2.98 -2.12
N VAL A 122 -8.70 -4.03 -2.61
CA VAL A 122 -7.24 -4.15 -2.60
C VAL A 122 -6.74 -4.46 -4.00
N ILE A 123 -5.72 -3.72 -4.43
CA ILE A 123 -4.95 -4.01 -5.64
C ILE A 123 -3.55 -4.44 -5.19
N ALA A 124 -3.21 -5.70 -5.41
CA ALA A 124 -1.88 -6.23 -5.12
C ALA A 124 -1.05 -6.31 -6.41
N ILE A 125 0.20 -5.83 -6.35
CA ILE A 125 1.15 -5.86 -7.46
C ILE A 125 2.36 -6.70 -7.06
N VAL A 126 2.72 -7.66 -7.90
CA VAL A 126 3.93 -8.48 -7.72
C VAL A 126 5.09 -7.79 -8.43
N ALA A 127 6.09 -7.35 -7.66
CA ALA A 127 7.14 -6.47 -8.17
C ALA A 127 8.31 -7.19 -8.86
N SER A 128 8.47 -8.51 -8.70
CA SER A 128 9.60 -9.25 -9.27
C SER A 128 9.32 -10.74 -9.44
N ARG A 129 10.16 -11.44 -10.22
CA ARG A 129 10.16 -12.91 -10.29
C ARG A 129 10.47 -13.48 -8.90
N PRO A 130 9.77 -14.54 -8.46
CA PRO A 130 10.01 -15.15 -7.15
C PRO A 130 11.49 -15.58 -7.02
N VAL A 131 12.19 -15.07 -6.01
CA VAL A 131 13.48 -15.61 -5.60
C VAL A 131 13.18 -16.66 -4.53
N TYR A 132 13.33 -17.94 -4.89
CA TYR A 132 13.08 -19.06 -3.98
C TYR A 132 14.17 -19.11 -2.88
N GLY A 133 13.77 -19.40 -1.64
CA GLY A 133 14.69 -19.61 -0.51
C GLY A 133 14.76 -18.50 0.54
N GLU A 134 14.14 -17.33 0.32
CA GLU A 134 14.09 -16.25 1.32
C GLU A 134 12.89 -16.39 2.27
N LYS A 135 13.07 -15.98 3.53
CA LYS A 135 11.98 -15.93 4.53
C LYS A 135 10.92 -14.91 4.09
N ARG A 136 9.65 -15.28 4.21
CA ARG A 136 8.50 -14.47 3.80
C ARG A 136 7.47 -14.42 4.92
N TYR A 137 6.77 -13.31 4.98
CA TYR A 137 5.77 -12.97 5.97
C TYR A 137 4.44 -12.71 5.27
N ALA A 138 3.37 -13.34 5.75
CA ALA A 138 2.05 -13.23 5.14
C ALA A 138 1.46 -11.84 5.38
N VAL A 139 0.89 -11.25 4.33
CA VAL A 139 0.10 -10.02 4.37
C VAL A 139 -1.38 -10.36 4.54
N VAL A 140 -1.90 -11.31 3.76
CA VAL A 140 -3.29 -11.77 3.84
C VAL A 140 -3.40 -13.14 3.17
N ASN A 141 -4.38 -13.95 3.61
CA ASN A 141 -4.78 -15.18 2.93
C ASN A 141 -6.25 -15.08 2.48
N TYR A 142 -6.48 -14.95 1.17
CA TYR A 142 -7.83 -14.79 0.61
C TYR A 142 -8.65 -16.09 0.62
N SER A 143 -8.05 -17.27 0.76
CA SER A 143 -8.79 -18.53 0.86
C SER A 143 -9.55 -18.68 2.19
N ARG A 144 -9.16 -17.93 3.25
CA ARG A 144 -9.84 -17.92 4.55
C ARG A 144 -10.86 -16.79 4.73
N SER A 145 -10.79 -15.73 3.92
CA SER A 145 -11.70 -14.58 4.00
C SER A 145 -13.09 -14.84 3.42
N ALA A 146 -13.26 -15.88 2.59
CA ALA A 146 -14.56 -16.27 2.03
C ALA A 146 -15.38 -17.20 2.96
N ALA A 147 -14.86 -17.52 4.15
CA ALA A 147 -15.47 -18.48 5.08
C ALA A 147 -16.03 -17.82 6.37
N SER A 148 -16.14 -16.50 6.43
CA SER A 148 -16.64 -15.73 7.59
C SER A 148 -17.73 -14.74 7.21
#